data_AF-A0A060T3I9-F1
#
_entry.id   AF-A0A060T3I9-F1
#
_cell.length_a   1.000
_cell.length_b   1.000
_cell.length_c   1.000
_cell.angle_alpha   90.00
_cell.angle_beta   90.00
_cell.angle_gamma   90.00
#
_symmetry.space_group_name_H-M   'P 1'
#
loop_
_entity.id
_entity.type
_entity.pdbx_description
1 polymer ?
#
loop_
_entity_poly.entity_id
_entity_poly.type
_entity_poly.pdbx_seq_one_letter_code
_entity_poly.pdbx_strand_id
1 'polypeptide(L)'
;MTDKNSVAGYNIVTLMKRLEAATSRLEDLTVFQAETLKKAGKSVTIDSDDKTIEDKEEDVTMKDAPAMDGESTAAAGTGAAVGGGAAASAVAGAGTAVAAGSGSSDASTPAFVAAFKSFIDELVDPFLSMSKAIGPLVEEQVVHLAKGFENELKFIEVASKSQNPKVDLSNPPPAFMDLFSPISKQGEVISSVRESNRGSNFINHLATVAEGTPALGWVIMDDPVQYITDFKDSAQFYANKVMKEFKETDKKQVEWAQQFIKILNGLLTYVKQYHQKGLSWNANGQPFDQVAAAAGGASPSTAAPAPPAPGPGGPPPPPPPMPPASVFKSEDDSSKGSSSTGGMSAVFSEINKGESVTSGLRKVDKSEMTHKNPELRRQAPESSAAATSAKPAPPKKPAALSNKKPKKPARKELVDTKWIVENYENAHDIVIEVEMNQGVFIDRCTNCTIQLKGKANAVSINECSKVGVLVDNLVAGVDVIKCSGFGIQITGKVPTVTIDQSNDGQLYLSSASVDAEIYTAQTSGLNINIPRDEAQGDYKEVPVPEQMVHRVVNGNLVTEIVEHAD
;
A
#
# COMPACT_ATOMS: atom_id res chain seq x y z
N MET A 1 51.68 27.26 -15.68
CA MET A 1 50.38 26.58 -15.90
C MET A 1 50.59 25.08 -15.76
N THR A 2 49.79 24.32 -15.02
CA THR A 2 48.88 24.70 -13.91
C THR A 2 48.45 23.41 -13.20
N ASP A 3 48.69 23.29 -11.89
CA ASP A 3 48.05 22.23 -11.09
C ASP A 3 47.76 22.74 -9.67
N LYS A 4 46.47 22.96 -9.42
CA LYS A 4 45.90 23.30 -8.10
C LYS A 4 44.43 22.87 -8.10
N ASN A 5 44.14 21.73 -7.48
CA ASN A 5 42.92 21.49 -6.71
C ASN A 5 42.99 20.14 -5.97
N SER A 6 43.84 20.08 -4.93
CA SER A 6 43.66 19.08 -3.88
C SER A 6 42.55 19.60 -2.95
N VAL A 7 41.33 19.08 -3.12
CA VAL A 7 40.21 19.37 -2.22
C VAL A 7 40.27 18.38 -1.06
N ALA A 8 40.34 18.89 0.18
CA ALA A 8 40.51 18.06 1.36
C ALA A 8 39.27 17.17 1.61
N GLY A 9 39.49 15.85 1.65
CA GLY A 9 38.45 14.89 1.97
C GLY A 9 38.03 14.98 3.44
N TYR A 10 36.88 15.60 3.71
CA TYR A 10 36.27 15.57 5.04
C TYR A 10 35.76 14.16 5.33
N ASN A 11 36.37 13.48 6.31
CA ASN A 11 35.96 12.15 6.74
C ASN A 11 34.48 12.18 7.19
N ILE A 12 33.64 11.35 6.56
CA ILE A 12 32.19 11.35 6.76
C ILE A 12 31.76 11.07 8.20
N VAL A 13 32.59 10.35 8.98
CA VAL A 13 32.39 10.12 10.43
C VAL A 13 32.47 11.43 11.22
N THR A 14 33.26 12.41 10.75
CA THR A 14 33.34 13.75 11.35
C THR A 14 32.10 14.61 11.03
N LEU A 15 31.43 14.36 9.90
CA LEU A 15 30.16 15.00 9.57
C LEU A 15 29.01 14.41 10.38
N MET A 16 28.92 13.07 10.49
CA MET A 16 27.96 12.39 11.38
C MET A 16 28.05 12.90 12.82
N LYS A 17 29.25 12.88 13.43
CA LYS A 17 29.44 13.36 14.81
C LYS A 17 29.17 14.86 15.01
N ARG A 18 29.20 15.66 13.93
CA ARG A 18 28.79 17.07 13.98
C ARG A 18 27.27 17.24 13.83
N LEU A 19 26.57 16.34 13.13
CA LEU A 19 25.12 16.28 13.13
C LEU A 19 24.57 15.83 14.49
N GLU A 20 25.10 14.75 15.06
CA GLU A 20 24.71 14.23 16.39
C GLU A 20 24.90 15.30 17.49
N ALA A 21 26.03 16.02 17.45
CA ALA A 21 26.29 17.13 18.36
C ALA A 21 25.47 18.40 18.08
N ALA A 22 24.76 18.47 16.94
CA ALA A 22 23.84 19.56 16.62
C ALA A 22 22.40 19.23 16.99
N THR A 23 21.94 17.97 16.82
CA THR A 23 20.61 17.52 17.25
C THR A 23 20.46 17.54 18.76
N SER A 24 21.44 17.00 19.49
CA SER A 24 21.47 17.06 20.97
C SER A 24 21.41 18.49 21.51
N ARG A 25 22.03 19.47 20.83
CA ARG A 25 21.95 20.89 21.19
C ARG A 25 20.59 21.53 20.87
N LEU A 26 19.87 21.02 19.88
CA LEU A 26 18.49 21.42 19.61
C LEU A 26 17.53 20.89 20.69
N GLU A 27 17.75 19.65 21.13
CA GLU A 27 16.99 19.00 22.21
C GLU A 27 17.19 19.74 23.54
N ASP A 28 18.43 20.06 23.92
CA ASP A 28 18.73 20.91 25.10
C ASP A 28 18.01 22.27 25.03
N LEU A 29 17.98 22.89 23.83
CA LEU A 29 17.30 24.18 23.62
C LEU A 29 15.78 24.10 23.75
N THR A 30 15.13 23.03 23.25
CA THR A 30 13.68 22.86 23.40
C THR A 30 13.29 22.52 24.83
N VAL A 31 14.10 21.73 25.56
CA VAL A 31 13.91 21.48 27.00
C VAL A 31 14.07 22.77 27.81
N PHE A 32 15.09 23.59 27.52
CA PHE A 32 15.29 24.87 28.21
C PHE A 32 14.16 25.88 27.92
N GLN A 33 13.63 25.91 26.69
CA GLN A 33 12.44 26.71 26.35
C GLN A 33 11.18 26.20 27.08
N ALA A 34 10.96 24.89 27.17
CA ALA A 34 9.85 24.32 27.90
C ALA A 34 9.93 24.62 29.41
N GLU A 35 11.11 24.52 30.02
CA GLU A 35 11.35 24.89 31.43
C GLU A 35 11.12 26.39 31.69
N THR A 36 11.61 27.26 30.81
CA THR A 36 11.45 28.72 30.99
C THR A 36 10.00 29.16 30.81
N LEU A 37 9.25 28.58 29.85
CA LEU A 37 7.80 28.76 29.74
C LEU A 37 7.07 28.27 31.00
N LYS A 38 7.45 27.10 31.54
CA LYS A 38 6.84 26.53 32.76
C LYS A 38 7.15 27.34 34.03
N LYS A 39 8.33 27.98 34.11
CA LYS A 39 8.71 28.92 35.19
C LYS A 39 8.10 30.32 35.01
N ALA A 40 7.68 30.71 33.80
CA ALA A 40 7.12 32.04 33.51
C ALA A 40 5.63 32.20 33.88
N GLY A 41 4.95 31.13 34.30
CA GLY A 41 3.60 31.20 34.90
C GLY A 41 2.46 31.67 33.98
N LYS A 42 2.68 31.80 32.66
CA LYS A 42 1.65 32.25 31.72
C LYS A 42 0.83 31.09 31.15
N SER A 43 -0.40 30.98 31.64
CA SER A 43 -1.48 30.40 30.83
C SER A 43 -1.78 31.32 29.63
N VAL A 44 -2.28 30.75 28.53
CA VAL A 44 -2.82 31.50 27.39
C VAL A 44 -4.29 31.13 27.25
N THR A 45 -5.15 31.93 27.87
CA THR A 45 -6.57 32.01 27.55
C THR A 45 -6.78 33.09 26.50
N ILE A 46 -7.73 32.85 25.58
CA ILE A 46 -8.20 33.85 24.62
C ILE A 46 -9.56 34.32 25.13
N ASP A 47 -9.65 35.59 25.51
CA ASP A 47 -10.89 36.17 26.02
C ASP A 47 -11.90 36.45 24.90
N SER A 48 -13.18 36.21 25.17
CA SER A 48 -14.29 36.63 24.34
C SER A 48 -15.54 36.89 25.19
N ASP A 49 -15.68 38.12 25.69
CA ASP A 49 -16.87 38.57 26.42
C ASP A 49 -18.11 38.63 25.51
N ASP A 50 -19.21 37.99 25.92
CA ASP A 50 -20.44 38.75 26.24
C ASP A 50 -21.47 37.96 27.10
N LYS A 51 -21.97 38.63 28.15
CA LYS A 51 -23.28 38.46 28.84
C LYS A 51 -23.74 37.12 29.50
N THR A 52 -23.60 37.14 30.84
CA THR A 52 -24.67 37.01 31.88
C THR A 52 -25.39 35.69 32.24
N ILE A 53 -25.32 35.38 33.56
CA ILE A 53 -26.42 34.93 34.46
C ILE A 53 -26.92 33.46 34.24
N GLU A 54 -27.18 32.60 35.25
CA GLU A 54 -27.50 32.77 36.69
C GLU A 54 -26.88 31.66 37.59
N ASP A 55 -26.98 31.80 38.92
CA ASP A 55 -26.41 30.89 39.93
C ASP A 55 -27.16 29.55 40.13
N LYS A 56 -26.43 28.53 40.64
CA LYS A 56 -26.73 27.92 41.95
C LYS A 56 -25.69 26.92 42.46
N GLU A 57 -25.37 27.05 43.75
CA GLU A 57 -24.66 26.05 44.56
C GLU A 57 -25.65 25.00 45.12
N GLU A 58 -25.15 23.82 45.50
CA GLU A 58 -25.58 23.19 46.77
C GLU A 58 -24.46 22.29 47.34
N ASP A 59 -24.41 22.18 48.67
CA ASP A 59 -23.32 21.59 49.48
C ASP A 59 -23.62 20.14 49.93
N VAL A 60 -22.58 19.30 50.05
CA VAL A 60 -22.42 18.36 51.20
C VAL A 60 -20.93 18.21 51.54
N THR A 61 -20.58 18.33 52.82
CA THR A 61 -19.21 18.22 53.38
C THR A 61 -18.96 16.94 54.21
N MET A 62 -17.70 16.78 54.69
CA MET A 62 -17.23 15.80 55.71
C MET A 62 -16.94 14.37 55.19
N LYS A 63 -16.00 13.56 55.71
CA LYS A 63 -14.88 13.68 56.70
C LYS A 63 -13.91 12.47 56.48
N ASP A 64 -12.73 12.30 57.08
CA ASP A 64 -11.97 13.00 58.13
C ASP A 64 -10.43 12.79 57.97
N ALA A 65 -9.60 13.28 58.91
CA ALA A 65 -8.19 12.88 59.09
C ALA A 65 -7.92 12.28 60.49
N PRO A 66 -6.78 11.61 60.75
CA PRO A 66 -5.61 12.28 61.36
C PRO A 66 -4.22 11.76 60.86
N ALA A 67 -3.18 12.60 60.74
CA ALA A 67 -2.09 12.87 61.72
C ALA A 67 -1.08 11.70 61.98
N MET A 68 0.22 11.88 62.27
CA MET A 68 0.97 13.11 62.59
C MET A 68 2.52 12.93 62.43
N ASP A 69 3.19 13.99 61.95
CA ASP A 69 4.54 14.54 62.25
C ASP A 69 5.86 13.73 62.28
N GLY A 70 6.97 14.44 61.98
CA GLY A 70 8.35 13.93 61.96
C GLY A 70 9.43 14.94 61.51
N GLU A 71 9.60 16.04 62.27
CA GLU A 71 10.76 16.95 62.18
C GLU A 71 12.09 16.25 62.58
N SER A 72 13.31 16.72 62.27
CA SER A 72 13.84 17.89 61.51
C SER A 72 15.16 17.43 60.83
N THR A 73 16.18 18.18 60.37
CA THR A 73 16.64 19.58 60.46
C THR A 73 17.54 19.90 59.22
N ALA A 74 18.24 21.04 59.17
CA ALA A 74 19.22 21.38 58.11
C ALA A 74 20.52 22.04 58.63
N ALA A 75 21.62 22.02 57.86
CA ALA A 75 22.68 23.06 57.86
C ALA A 75 23.70 22.94 56.69
N ALA A 76 24.35 24.08 56.38
CA ALA A 76 25.37 24.32 55.35
C ALA A 76 26.77 23.68 55.66
N GLY A 77 27.79 23.70 54.79
CA GLY A 77 27.95 24.20 53.41
C GLY A 77 29.43 24.51 53.06
N THR A 78 29.70 25.12 51.89
CA THR A 78 31.04 25.44 51.30
C THR A 78 31.96 24.23 50.97
N GLY A 79 32.88 24.26 50.00
CA GLY A 79 33.09 25.25 48.92
C GLY A 79 34.57 25.47 48.55
N ALA A 80 35.06 24.87 47.45
CA ALA A 80 36.38 25.14 46.87
C ALA A 80 36.47 24.70 45.38
N ALA A 81 37.48 25.16 44.65
CA ALA A 81 37.74 24.84 43.23
C ALA A 81 39.25 24.58 42.98
N VAL A 82 39.68 24.56 41.71
CA VAL A 82 41.05 24.21 41.20
C VAL A 82 41.28 22.69 41.13
N GLY A 83 41.90 22.12 40.09
CA GLY A 83 42.43 22.71 38.85
C GLY A 83 42.85 21.65 37.82
N GLY A 84 43.14 22.08 36.58
CA GLY A 84 43.34 21.16 35.44
C GLY A 84 44.75 20.55 35.30
N GLY A 85 44.88 19.62 34.37
CA GLY A 85 46.14 19.01 33.93
C GLY A 85 45.91 17.99 32.81
N ALA A 86 46.72 18.03 31.74
CA ALA A 86 46.52 17.19 30.55
C ALA A 86 47.83 16.53 30.08
N ALA A 87 47.79 15.20 29.90
CA ALA A 87 48.67 14.39 29.05
C ALA A 87 47.97 13.02 28.87
N ALA A 88 47.62 12.51 27.68
CA ALA A 88 48.43 12.27 26.47
C ALA A 88 49.30 10.99 26.54
N SER A 89 48.77 9.90 25.99
CA SER A 89 49.54 8.89 25.25
C SER A 89 48.62 8.26 24.19
N ALA A 90 49.17 7.61 23.16
CA ALA A 90 48.45 7.34 21.92
C ALA A 90 48.89 6.06 21.18
N VAL A 91 48.05 5.66 20.21
CA VAL A 91 48.28 4.72 19.10
C VAL A 91 48.63 3.26 19.46
N ALA A 92 47.60 2.40 19.49
CA ALA A 92 47.55 1.15 18.71
C ALA A 92 46.11 0.60 18.68
N GLY A 93 45.62 -0.07 17.64
CA GLY A 93 46.30 -0.37 16.37
C GLY A 93 46.13 -1.81 15.85
N ALA A 94 45.15 -2.57 16.32
CA ALA A 94 44.88 -3.94 15.86
C ALA A 94 43.38 -4.18 15.69
N GLY A 95 42.97 -4.60 14.48
CA GLY A 95 41.66 -5.18 14.26
C GLY A 95 41.72 -6.69 14.46
N THR A 96 40.74 -7.26 15.16
CA THR A 96 40.64 -8.71 15.39
C THR A 96 39.21 -9.16 15.10
N ALA A 97 39.05 -10.11 14.18
CA ALA A 97 37.77 -10.77 13.97
C ALA A 97 37.48 -11.72 15.16
N VAL A 98 36.27 -11.65 15.73
CA VAL A 98 35.87 -12.55 16.81
C VAL A 98 35.29 -13.83 16.20
N ALA A 99 36.12 -14.87 16.14
CA ALA A 99 35.68 -16.23 15.86
C ALA A 99 35.03 -16.88 17.10
N ALA A 100 34.31 -17.98 16.89
CA ALA A 100 33.45 -18.59 17.90
C ALA A 100 34.16 -19.05 19.18
N GLY A 101 33.50 -18.84 20.33
CA GLY A 101 33.70 -19.60 21.57
C GLY A 101 32.41 -20.32 21.93
N SER A 102 32.49 -21.60 22.30
CA SER A 102 31.34 -22.49 22.47
C SER A 102 30.98 -22.76 23.93
N GLY A 103 29.68 -22.85 24.23
CA GLY A 103 29.19 -23.77 25.27
C GLY A 103 28.97 -23.19 26.66
N SER A 104 27.86 -22.47 26.83
CA SER A 104 26.99 -22.70 28.00
C SER A 104 25.55 -22.41 27.58
N SER A 105 24.63 -23.30 27.94
CA SER A 105 23.20 -23.13 27.69
C SER A 105 22.55 -22.43 28.89
N ASP A 106 22.38 -21.12 28.81
CA ASP A 106 21.46 -20.39 29.69
C ASP A 106 20.32 -19.81 28.84
N ALA A 107 19.08 -20.02 29.26
CA ALA A 107 17.89 -19.92 28.41
C ALA A 107 17.32 -18.49 28.35
N SER A 108 18.18 -17.50 28.16
CA SER A 108 17.76 -16.11 28.05
C SER A 108 17.03 -15.86 26.72
N THR A 109 15.77 -15.45 26.81
CA THR A 109 14.96 -14.99 25.68
C THR A 109 15.72 -13.91 24.90
N PRO A 110 15.95 -14.06 23.57
CA PRO A 110 16.69 -13.07 22.78
C PRO A 110 16.08 -11.68 22.88
N ALA A 111 16.92 -10.64 22.92
CA ALA A 111 16.49 -9.27 23.21
C ALA A 111 15.36 -8.75 22.29
N PHE A 112 15.36 -9.14 21.02
CA PHE A 112 14.28 -8.80 20.08
C PHE A 112 12.96 -9.53 20.37
N VAL A 113 13.00 -10.79 20.82
CA VAL A 113 11.79 -11.52 21.27
C VAL A 113 11.22 -10.87 22.53
N ALA A 114 12.08 -10.45 23.46
CA ALA A 114 11.65 -9.76 24.68
C ALA A 114 11.05 -8.38 24.37
N ALA A 115 11.72 -7.57 23.54
CA ALA A 115 11.23 -6.25 23.12
C ALA A 115 9.90 -6.33 22.35
N PHE A 116 9.67 -7.40 21.57
CA PHE A 116 8.40 -7.58 20.87
C PHE A 116 7.24 -7.93 21.81
N LYS A 117 7.50 -8.64 22.91
CA LYS A 117 6.50 -8.88 23.97
C LYS A 117 6.10 -7.57 24.64
N SER A 118 7.08 -6.79 25.11
CA SER A 118 6.81 -5.44 25.66
C SER A 118 6.09 -4.53 24.66
N PHE A 119 6.38 -4.61 23.36
CA PHE A 119 5.64 -3.88 22.32
C PHE A 119 4.15 -4.26 22.26
N ILE A 120 3.81 -5.55 22.40
CA ILE A 120 2.40 -6.00 22.49
C ILE A 120 1.78 -5.47 23.79
N ASP A 121 2.43 -5.75 24.93
CA ASP A 121 1.94 -5.41 26.28
C ASP A 121 1.70 -3.90 26.45
N GLU A 122 2.59 -3.04 25.90
CA GLU A 122 2.55 -1.58 26.07
C GLU A 122 1.73 -0.84 25.00
N LEU A 123 1.53 -1.41 23.80
CA LEU A 123 0.87 -0.71 22.69
C LEU A 123 -0.37 -1.42 22.12
N VAL A 124 -0.35 -2.75 21.99
CA VAL A 124 -1.43 -3.51 21.34
C VAL A 124 -2.57 -3.81 22.32
N ASP A 125 -2.26 -4.29 23.52
CA ASP A 125 -3.26 -4.64 24.54
C ASP A 125 -4.06 -3.43 25.05
N PRO A 126 -3.44 -2.24 25.29
CA PRO A 126 -4.20 -1.02 25.57
C PRO A 126 -5.11 -0.61 24.42
N PHE A 127 -4.71 -0.82 23.16
CA PHE A 127 -5.50 -0.47 21.99
C PHE A 127 -6.76 -1.35 21.82
N LEU A 128 -6.68 -2.63 22.18
CA LEU A 128 -7.86 -3.50 22.28
C LEU A 128 -8.85 -2.95 23.33
N SER A 129 -8.35 -2.53 24.49
CA SER A 129 -9.15 -1.92 25.56
C SER A 129 -9.80 -0.59 25.13
N MET A 130 -9.09 0.23 24.37
CA MET A 130 -9.65 1.46 23.77
C MET A 130 -10.72 1.13 22.71
N SER A 131 -10.51 0.12 21.88
CA SER A 131 -11.45 -0.30 20.82
C SER A 131 -12.78 -0.77 21.38
N LYS A 132 -12.75 -1.49 22.52
CA LYS A 132 -13.94 -1.85 23.31
C LYS A 132 -14.72 -0.62 23.79
N ALA A 133 -14.04 0.47 24.13
CA ALA A 133 -14.67 1.73 24.54
C ALA A 133 -15.24 2.55 23.36
N ILE A 134 -14.82 2.26 22.13
CA ILE A 134 -15.37 2.87 20.90
C ILE A 134 -16.67 2.15 20.46
N GLY A 135 -16.67 0.82 20.45
CA GLY A 135 -17.87 0.03 20.17
C GLY A 135 -17.59 -1.39 19.67
N PRO A 136 -18.58 -2.29 19.73
CA PRO A 136 -18.38 -3.73 19.52
C PRO A 136 -17.86 -4.08 18.12
N LEU A 137 -18.23 -3.31 17.08
CA LEU A 137 -17.76 -3.52 15.71
C LEU A 137 -16.27 -3.13 15.52
N VAL A 138 -15.76 -2.20 16.33
CA VAL A 138 -14.33 -1.82 16.33
C VAL A 138 -13.54 -2.78 17.22
N GLU A 139 -14.13 -3.21 18.34
CA GLU A 139 -13.60 -4.31 19.17
C GLU A 139 -13.43 -5.60 18.36
N GLU A 140 -14.46 -6.03 17.61
CA GLU A 140 -14.44 -7.23 16.74
C GLU A 140 -13.23 -7.24 15.80
N GLN A 141 -12.99 -6.14 15.09
CA GLN A 141 -11.88 -6.03 14.15
C GLN A 141 -10.51 -6.03 14.87
N VAL A 142 -10.39 -5.32 16.00
CA VAL A 142 -9.11 -5.19 16.72
C VAL A 142 -8.76 -6.44 17.53
N VAL A 143 -9.74 -7.27 17.91
CA VAL A 143 -9.50 -8.64 18.42
C VAL A 143 -8.73 -9.49 17.40
N HIS A 144 -8.95 -9.29 16.09
CA HIS A 144 -8.18 -9.97 15.05
C HIS A 144 -6.80 -9.35 14.83
N LEU A 145 -6.65 -8.03 15.01
CA LEU A 145 -5.34 -7.36 14.96
C LEU A 145 -4.41 -7.87 16.07
N ALA A 146 -4.91 -7.99 17.31
CA ALA A 146 -4.14 -8.52 18.44
C ALA A 146 -3.65 -9.96 18.18
N LYS A 147 -4.55 -10.84 17.69
CA LYS A 147 -4.18 -12.20 17.23
C LYS A 147 -3.16 -12.21 16.09
N GLY A 148 -3.13 -11.16 15.27
CA GLY A 148 -2.11 -10.96 14.24
C GLY A 148 -0.73 -10.82 14.87
N PHE A 149 -0.58 -9.88 15.80
CA PHE A 149 0.66 -9.67 16.56
C PHE A 149 1.04 -10.88 17.44
N GLU A 150 0.08 -11.60 18.05
CA GLU A 150 0.37 -12.86 18.74
C GLU A 150 0.98 -13.92 17.80
N ASN A 151 0.50 -14.01 16.56
CA ASN A 151 1.01 -14.97 15.59
C ASN A 151 2.36 -14.52 15.00
N GLU A 152 2.56 -13.21 14.85
CA GLU A 152 3.85 -12.62 14.52
C GLU A 152 4.90 -12.91 15.61
N LEU A 153 4.55 -12.79 16.90
CA LEU A 153 5.41 -13.19 18.01
C LEU A 153 5.81 -14.67 17.94
N LYS A 154 4.87 -15.57 17.61
CA LYS A 154 5.16 -17.01 17.42
C LYS A 154 6.15 -17.22 16.27
N PHE A 155 6.00 -16.48 15.17
CA PHE A 155 6.93 -16.48 14.03
C PHE A 155 8.34 -16.01 14.44
N ILE A 156 8.45 -14.88 15.13
CA ILE A 156 9.70 -14.30 15.63
C ILE A 156 10.37 -15.26 16.64
N GLU A 157 9.60 -15.92 17.50
CA GLU A 157 10.12 -16.94 18.41
C GLU A 157 10.70 -18.16 17.69
N VAL A 158 10.06 -18.65 16.63
CA VAL A 158 10.60 -19.75 15.81
C VAL A 158 11.88 -19.29 15.09
N ALA A 159 11.89 -18.11 14.48
CA ALA A 159 13.08 -17.56 13.83
C ALA A 159 14.26 -17.38 14.79
N SER A 160 14.00 -17.00 16.05
CA SER A 160 15.03 -16.86 17.09
C SER A 160 15.72 -18.18 17.48
N LYS A 161 15.10 -19.31 17.17
CA LYS A 161 15.57 -20.67 17.46
C LYS A 161 16.04 -21.41 16.18
N SER A 162 15.79 -20.85 15.00
CA SER A 162 15.98 -21.50 13.70
C SER A 162 17.07 -20.86 12.85
N GLN A 163 17.74 -21.68 12.03
CA GLN A 163 18.46 -21.17 10.85
C GLN A 163 17.48 -20.61 9.81
N ASN A 164 17.90 -19.60 9.04
CA ASN A 164 17.07 -19.03 7.98
C ASN A 164 16.82 -20.09 6.88
N PRO A 165 15.57 -20.50 6.62
CA PRO A 165 15.25 -21.53 5.64
C PRO A 165 15.44 -21.10 4.18
N LYS A 166 15.67 -19.80 3.90
CA LYS A 166 15.82 -19.22 2.54
C LYS A 166 14.68 -19.61 1.60
N VAL A 167 13.45 -19.40 2.08
CA VAL A 167 12.22 -19.80 1.39
C VAL A 167 12.03 -19.02 0.09
N ASP A 168 11.82 -19.76 -0.99
CA ASP A 168 11.23 -19.24 -2.22
C ASP A 168 9.73 -19.00 -1.97
N LEU A 169 9.31 -17.74 -1.95
CA LEU A 169 7.91 -17.35 -1.73
C LEU A 169 6.96 -17.75 -2.87
N SER A 170 7.48 -18.18 -4.03
CA SER A 170 6.67 -18.77 -5.10
C SER A 170 6.32 -20.24 -4.86
N ASN A 171 7.07 -20.94 -4.00
CA ASN A 171 6.83 -22.33 -3.61
C ASN A 171 7.25 -22.60 -2.14
N PRO A 172 6.56 -21.99 -1.16
CA PRO A 172 6.96 -22.03 0.24
C PRO A 172 6.74 -23.41 0.89
N PRO A 173 7.67 -23.90 1.75
CA PRO A 173 7.50 -25.16 2.47
C PRO A 173 6.23 -25.18 3.35
N PRO A 174 5.57 -26.34 3.53
CA PRO A 174 4.36 -26.46 4.36
C PRO A 174 4.54 -25.88 5.76
N ALA A 175 5.62 -26.22 6.47
CA ALA A 175 5.90 -25.74 7.82
C ALA A 175 6.10 -24.20 7.90
N PHE A 176 6.45 -23.54 6.80
CA PHE A 176 6.51 -22.08 6.70
C PHE A 176 5.11 -21.49 6.50
N MET A 177 4.30 -22.12 5.65
CA MET A 177 2.89 -21.74 5.45
C MET A 177 2.04 -21.97 6.70
N ASP A 178 2.26 -23.05 7.45
CA ASP A 178 1.58 -23.32 8.73
C ASP A 178 1.86 -22.24 9.78
N LEU A 179 3.05 -21.62 9.73
CA LEU A 179 3.47 -20.54 10.63
C LEU A 179 3.01 -19.15 10.15
N PHE A 180 2.96 -18.91 8.83
CA PHE A 180 2.57 -17.61 8.26
C PHE A 180 1.05 -17.45 8.07
N SER A 181 0.33 -18.50 7.65
CA SER A 181 -1.11 -18.45 7.37
C SER A 181 -1.98 -17.98 8.55
N PRO A 182 -1.64 -18.26 9.83
CA PRO A 182 -2.33 -17.67 10.97
C PRO A 182 -2.27 -16.13 11.02
N ILE A 183 -1.22 -15.50 10.47
CA ILE A 183 -1.07 -14.05 10.36
C ILE A 183 -1.94 -13.53 9.20
N SER A 184 -1.76 -14.07 7.98
CA SER A 184 -2.50 -13.61 6.79
C SER A 184 -4.01 -13.73 6.97
N LYS A 185 -4.47 -14.81 7.61
CA LYS A 185 -5.89 -15.06 7.91
C LYS A 185 -6.50 -14.04 8.88
N GLN A 186 -5.70 -13.39 9.76
CA GLN A 186 -6.25 -12.26 10.52
C GLN A 186 -6.48 -11.06 9.60
N GLY A 187 -5.55 -10.78 8.68
CA GLY A 187 -5.68 -9.72 7.68
C GLY A 187 -6.89 -9.88 6.76
N GLU A 188 -7.17 -11.11 6.32
CA GLU A 188 -8.39 -11.47 5.59
C GLU A 188 -9.67 -11.13 6.37
N VAL A 189 -9.74 -11.54 7.65
CA VAL A 189 -10.92 -11.27 8.49
C VAL A 189 -11.07 -9.78 8.78
N ILE A 190 -9.99 -9.08 9.13
CA ILE A 190 -9.98 -7.62 9.36
C ILE A 190 -10.50 -6.85 8.13
N SER A 191 -10.08 -7.29 6.94
CA SER A 191 -10.53 -6.73 5.66
C SER A 191 -12.01 -7.02 5.43
N SER A 192 -12.45 -8.26 5.68
CA SER A 192 -13.85 -8.68 5.54
C SER A 192 -14.82 -7.94 6.48
N VAL A 193 -14.41 -7.68 7.73
CA VAL A 193 -15.19 -6.88 8.70
C VAL A 193 -15.43 -5.46 8.17
N ARG A 194 -14.39 -4.79 7.67
CA ARG A 194 -14.51 -3.46 7.01
C ARG A 194 -15.39 -3.53 5.77
N GLU A 195 -15.17 -4.52 4.91
CA GLU A 195 -15.82 -4.64 3.60
C GLU A 195 -17.33 -4.93 3.72
N SER A 196 -17.71 -5.77 4.69
CA SER A 196 -19.11 -6.06 5.02
C SER A 196 -19.83 -4.86 5.68
N ASN A 197 -19.08 -3.95 6.32
CA ASN A 197 -19.61 -2.81 7.09
C ASN A 197 -19.39 -1.45 6.41
N ARG A 198 -19.31 -1.42 5.07
CA ARG A 198 -19.12 -0.20 4.25
C ARG A 198 -20.10 0.95 4.53
N GLY A 199 -21.28 0.68 5.08
CA GLY A 199 -22.29 1.67 5.47
C GLY A 199 -22.24 2.11 6.95
N SER A 200 -21.28 1.63 7.73
CA SER A 200 -21.17 1.93 9.16
C SER A 200 -20.60 3.32 9.42
N ASN A 201 -21.10 4.02 10.45
CA ASN A 201 -20.49 5.25 10.97
C ASN A 201 -19.03 5.04 11.40
N PHE A 202 -18.64 3.80 11.75
CA PHE A 202 -17.27 3.47 12.10
C PHE A 202 -16.36 3.18 10.89
N ILE A 203 -16.80 3.37 9.64
CA ILE A 203 -16.03 3.00 8.44
C ILE A 203 -14.62 3.65 8.37
N ASN A 204 -14.45 4.88 8.88
CA ASN A 204 -13.12 5.51 8.98
C ASN A 204 -12.20 4.78 9.98
N HIS A 205 -12.75 4.22 11.07
CA HIS A 205 -12.02 3.39 12.04
C HIS A 205 -11.68 2.03 11.41
N LEU A 206 -12.67 1.38 10.79
CA LEU A 206 -12.48 0.07 10.16
C LEU A 206 -11.47 0.10 9.00
N ALA A 207 -11.40 1.22 8.28
CA ALA A 207 -10.34 1.48 7.31
C ALA A 207 -9.00 1.83 7.96
N THR A 208 -8.97 2.61 9.04
CA THR A 208 -7.70 2.89 9.76
C THR A 208 -6.96 1.60 10.12
N VAL A 209 -7.65 0.61 10.69
CA VAL A 209 -7.03 -0.69 11.00
C VAL A 209 -6.71 -1.48 9.74
N ALA A 210 -7.68 -1.69 8.84
CA ALA A 210 -7.50 -2.61 7.71
C ALA A 210 -6.44 -2.18 6.69
N GLU A 211 -6.28 -0.86 6.45
CA GLU A 211 -5.30 -0.36 5.48
C GLU A 211 -3.87 -0.35 6.07
N GLY A 212 -3.73 -0.41 7.40
CA GLY A 212 -2.45 -0.59 8.11
C GLY A 212 -2.09 -2.06 8.43
N THR A 213 -3.08 -2.94 8.46
CA THR A 213 -2.95 -4.36 8.80
C THR A 213 -1.97 -5.16 7.93
N PRO A 214 -1.79 -4.88 6.62
CA PRO A 214 -0.78 -5.58 5.81
C PRO A 214 0.65 -5.40 6.32
N ALA A 215 0.94 -4.40 7.16
CA ALA A 215 2.24 -4.25 7.82
C ALA A 215 2.70 -5.51 8.57
N LEU A 216 1.78 -6.35 9.08
CA LEU A 216 2.08 -7.65 9.71
C LEU A 216 2.81 -8.64 8.77
N GLY A 217 2.77 -8.40 7.46
CA GLY A 217 3.52 -9.17 6.46
C GLY A 217 5.04 -8.94 6.49
N TRP A 218 5.55 -7.98 7.25
CA TRP A 218 6.98 -7.60 7.23
C TRP A 218 7.93 -8.76 7.54
N VAL A 219 7.49 -9.76 8.31
CA VAL A 219 8.29 -10.94 8.70
C VAL A 219 8.79 -11.79 7.52
N ILE A 220 8.20 -11.63 6.32
CA ILE A 220 8.62 -12.28 5.08
C ILE A 220 9.26 -11.32 4.04
N MET A 221 9.54 -10.07 4.40
CA MET A 221 10.04 -9.03 3.48
C MET A 221 11.54 -8.76 3.64
N ASP A 222 12.25 -8.54 2.53
CA ASP A 222 13.68 -8.16 2.53
C ASP A 222 13.92 -6.69 2.95
N ASP A 223 13.01 -5.78 2.57
CA ASP A 223 12.94 -4.41 3.09
C ASP A 223 11.65 -4.23 3.93
N PRO A 224 11.65 -4.69 5.19
CA PRO A 224 10.49 -4.54 6.06
C PRO A 224 10.32 -3.08 6.54
N VAL A 225 11.37 -2.24 6.44
CA VAL A 225 11.35 -0.87 6.95
C VAL A 225 10.55 0.04 6.01
N GLN A 226 10.73 -0.08 4.69
CA GLN A 226 9.89 0.63 3.73
C GLN A 226 8.46 0.05 3.75
N TYR A 227 8.33 -1.28 3.74
CA TYR A 227 7.04 -1.98 3.74
C TYR A 227 6.10 -1.54 4.87
N ILE A 228 6.60 -1.48 6.13
CA ILE A 228 5.79 -0.99 7.26
C ILE A 228 5.45 0.50 7.09
N THR A 229 6.36 1.30 6.52
CA THR A 229 6.15 2.74 6.30
C THR A 229 4.97 3.00 5.37
N ASP A 230 4.88 2.28 4.25
CA ASP A 230 3.83 2.44 3.24
C ASP A 230 2.42 2.15 3.80
N PHE A 231 2.27 1.08 4.58
CA PHE A 231 1.00 0.74 5.23
C PHE A 231 0.68 1.64 6.43
N LYS A 232 1.70 2.11 7.17
CA LYS A 232 1.54 3.11 8.23
C LYS A 232 1.03 4.45 7.68
N ASP A 233 1.53 4.90 6.53
CA ASP A 233 1.04 6.13 5.87
C ASP A 233 -0.34 5.94 5.23
N SER A 234 -0.64 4.72 4.73
CA SER A 234 -1.98 4.34 4.27
C SER A 234 -3.02 4.38 5.41
N ALA A 235 -2.68 3.85 6.58
CA ALA A 235 -3.50 3.95 7.79
C ALA A 235 -3.65 5.41 8.26
N GLN A 236 -2.56 6.20 8.23
CA GLN A 236 -2.54 7.61 8.64
C GLN A 236 -3.59 8.44 7.89
N PHE A 237 -3.82 8.18 6.60
CA PHE A 237 -4.84 8.86 5.81
C PHE A 237 -6.27 8.65 6.35
N TYR A 238 -6.57 7.50 6.97
CA TYR A 238 -7.87 7.23 7.59
C TYR A 238 -7.91 7.63 9.06
N ALA A 239 -6.81 7.46 9.81
CA ALA A 239 -6.68 8.00 11.17
C ALA A 239 -6.89 9.52 11.20
N ASN A 240 -6.36 10.23 10.20
CA ASN A 240 -6.56 11.67 10.02
C ASN A 240 -8.04 12.06 9.78
N LYS A 241 -8.87 11.17 9.24
CA LYS A 241 -10.32 11.40 9.11
C LYS A 241 -11.00 11.26 10.46
N VAL A 242 -10.72 10.18 11.20
CA VAL A 242 -11.23 9.98 12.57
C VAL A 242 -10.86 11.17 13.45
N MET A 243 -9.57 11.56 13.49
CA MET A 243 -9.12 12.71 14.27
C MET A 243 -9.81 14.02 13.85
N LYS A 244 -10.03 14.26 12.54
CA LYS A 244 -10.73 15.45 12.04
C LYS A 244 -12.22 15.45 12.35
N GLU A 245 -12.85 14.28 12.35
CA GLU A 245 -14.28 14.06 12.58
C GLU A 245 -14.65 14.21 14.07
N PHE A 246 -13.75 13.77 14.96
CA PHE A 246 -14.03 13.68 16.40
C PHE A 246 -13.25 14.65 17.31
N LYS A 247 -12.33 15.48 16.78
CA LYS A 247 -11.51 16.46 17.54
C LYS A 247 -12.27 17.35 18.53
N GLU A 248 -13.53 17.65 18.27
CA GLU A 248 -14.38 18.59 19.04
C GLU A 248 -15.60 17.89 19.67
N THR A 249 -15.75 16.57 19.49
CA THR A 249 -16.96 15.82 19.86
C THR A 249 -16.69 14.58 20.70
N ASP A 250 -15.64 13.80 20.41
CA ASP A 250 -15.23 12.66 21.24
C ASP A 250 -13.71 12.44 21.19
N LYS A 251 -13.04 12.89 22.27
CA LYS A 251 -11.59 12.76 22.44
C LYS A 251 -11.10 11.30 22.44
N LYS A 252 -11.95 10.32 22.79
CA LYS A 252 -11.57 8.89 22.81
C LYS A 252 -11.30 8.35 21.41
N GLN A 253 -12.08 8.78 20.42
CA GLN A 253 -11.88 8.40 19.01
C GLN A 253 -10.55 8.95 18.47
N VAL A 254 -10.22 10.19 18.87
CA VAL A 254 -8.95 10.85 18.53
C VAL A 254 -7.77 10.10 19.14
N GLU A 255 -7.85 9.77 20.43
CA GLU A 255 -6.83 9.00 21.15
C GLU A 255 -6.68 7.57 20.58
N TRP A 256 -7.79 6.91 20.24
CA TRP A 256 -7.82 5.60 19.58
C TRP A 256 -7.08 5.64 18.23
N ALA A 257 -7.37 6.64 17.39
CA ALA A 257 -6.72 6.80 16.09
C ALA A 257 -5.22 7.10 16.23
N GLN A 258 -4.83 7.88 17.23
CA GLN A 258 -3.43 8.13 17.57
C GLN A 258 -2.71 6.88 18.07
N GLN A 259 -3.37 6.05 18.89
CA GLN A 259 -2.79 4.81 19.41
C GLN A 259 -2.53 3.77 18.31
N PHE A 260 -3.40 3.62 17.31
CA PHE A 260 -3.11 2.72 16.18
C PHE A 260 -1.87 3.17 15.39
N ILE A 261 -1.73 4.47 15.16
CA ILE A 261 -0.54 5.05 14.53
C ILE A 261 0.70 4.89 15.43
N LYS A 262 0.54 4.95 16.76
CA LYS A 262 1.62 4.66 17.72
C LYS A 262 2.08 3.20 17.64
N ILE A 263 1.16 2.23 17.48
CA ILE A 263 1.50 0.81 17.23
C ILE A 263 2.37 0.69 15.97
N LEU A 264 1.94 1.24 14.83
CA LEU A 264 2.69 1.08 13.57
C LEU A 264 4.05 1.80 13.59
N ASN A 265 4.18 2.93 14.29
CA ASN A 265 5.49 3.57 14.53
C ASN A 265 6.36 2.79 15.53
N GLY A 266 5.76 2.15 16.53
CA GLY A 266 6.45 1.22 17.44
C GLY A 266 7.03 0.02 16.68
N LEU A 267 6.22 -0.61 15.82
CA LEU A 267 6.63 -1.71 14.94
C LEU A 267 7.78 -1.29 14.01
N LEU A 268 7.65 -0.12 13.36
CA LEU A 268 8.70 0.46 12.52
C LEU A 268 10.00 0.71 13.30
N THR A 269 9.91 1.11 14.57
CA THR A 269 11.08 1.34 15.44
C THR A 269 11.73 0.02 15.84
N TYR A 270 10.92 -0.96 16.25
CA TYR A 270 11.36 -2.32 16.56
C TYR A 270 12.10 -2.97 15.38
N VAL A 271 11.51 -2.94 14.18
CA VAL A 271 12.12 -3.49 12.97
C VAL A 271 13.39 -2.74 12.58
N LYS A 272 13.43 -1.41 12.67
CA LYS A 272 14.66 -0.64 12.45
C LYS A 272 15.78 -1.02 13.43
N GLN A 273 15.45 -1.33 14.68
CA GLN A 273 16.42 -1.67 15.72
C GLN A 273 16.96 -3.10 15.60
N TYR A 274 16.11 -4.08 15.27
CA TYR A 274 16.45 -5.50 15.34
C TYR A 274 16.48 -6.21 13.98
N HIS A 275 15.74 -5.74 12.97
CA HIS A 275 15.40 -6.48 11.75
C HIS A 275 15.47 -5.60 10.48
N GLN A 276 16.43 -4.67 10.43
CA GLN A 276 16.53 -3.63 9.39
C GLN A 276 16.65 -4.18 7.95
N LYS A 277 17.04 -5.45 7.78
CA LYS A 277 17.25 -6.12 6.49
C LYS A 277 16.54 -7.47 6.46
N GLY A 278 15.25 -7.44 6.76
CA GLY A 278 14.43 -8.62 6.99
C GLY A 278 14.56 -9.21 8.39
N LEU A 279 13.67 -10.16 8.69
CA LEU A 279 13.61 -10.87 9.96
C LEU A 279 14.97 -11.54 10.30
N SER A 280 15.39 -11.45 11.56
CA SER A 280 16.67 -12.00 12.00
C SER A 280 16.55 -13.42 12.53
N TRP A 281 17.40 -14.29 12.00
CA TRP A 281 17.43 -15.73 12.25
C TRP A 281 18.68 -16.13 13.03
N ASN A 282 18.62 -17.24 13.75
CA ASN A 282 19.76 -17.77 14.48
C ASN A 282 20.64 -18.64 13.58
N ALA A 283 21.82 -18.13 13.19
CA ALA A 283 22.79 -18.87 12.37
C ALA A 283 23.25 -20.20 13.00
N ASN A 284 23.22 -20.30 14.33
CA ASN A 284 23.53 -21.51 15.11
C ASN A 284 22.25 -22.21 15.63
N GLY A 285 21.08 -21.87 15.08
CA GLY A 285 19.80 -22.48 15.43
C GLY A 285 19.65 -23.89 14.89
N GLN A 286 18.51 -24.52 15.19
CA GLN A 286 18.12 -25.80 14.59
C GLN A 286 17.56 -25.59 13.17
N PRO A 287 17.44 -26.66 12.36
CA PRO A 287 16.73 -26.58 11.08
C PRO A 287 15.29 -26.12 11.27
N PHE A 288 14.83 -25.18 10.46
CA PHE A 288 13.54 -24.51 10.60
C PHE A 288 12.37 -25.48 10.81
N ASP A 289 12.25 -26.52 9.98
CA ASP A 289 11.13 -27.46 10.03
C ASP A 289 11.01 -28.20 11.38
N GLN A 290 12.14 -28.43 12.06
CA GLN A 290 12.17 -29.08 13.37
C GLN A 290 11.63 -28.15 14.46
N VAL A 291 11.96 -26.86 14.39
CA VAL A 291 11.48 -25.83 15.32
C VAL A 291 10.01 -25.51 15.06
N ALA A 292 9.62 -25.38 13.79
CA ALA A 292 8.25 -25.12 13.37
C ALA A 292 7.30 -26.27 13.78
N ALA A 293 7.69 -27.53 13.56
CA ALA A 293 6.90 -28.68 14.02
C ALA A 293 6.72 -28.71 15.55
N ALA A 294 7.79 -28.42 16.31
CA ALA A 294 7.73 -28.34 17.76
C ALA A 294 6.85 -27.17 18.26
N ALA A 295 6.88 -26.02 17.57
CA ALA A 295 6.04 -24.86 17.88
C ALA A 295 4.57 -25.06 17.50
N GLY A 296 4.28 -25.82 16.44
CA GLY A 296 2.92 -26.18 16.00
C GLY A 296 2.22 -27.22 16.89
N GLY A 297 2.85 -27.68 17.98
CA GLY A 297 2.29 -28.69 18.87
C GLY A 297 2.27 -30.11 18.30
N ALA A 298 2.93 -30.34 17.16
CA ALA A 298 3.06 -31.66 16.57
C ALA A 298 4.05 -32.51 17.40
N SER A 299 3.50 -33.28 18.34
CA SER A 299 4.28 -34.29 19.09
C SER A 299 5.04 -35.19 18.10
N PRO A 300 6.35 -35.46 18.31
CA PRO A 300 7.13 -36.24 17.38
C PRO A 300 6.54 -37.65 17.26
N SER A 301 5.96 -37.95 16.09
CA SER A 301 5.40 -39.26 15.80
C SER A 301 6.53 -40.29 15.78
N THR A 302 6.72 -40.98 16.90
CA THR A 302 7.72 -42.03 17.06
C THR A 302 7.51 -43.09 16.00
N ALA A 303 8.50 -43.29 15.13
CA ALA A 303 8.41 -44.20 14.00
C ALA A 303 7.96 -45.59 14.45
N ALA A 304 6.75 -45.99 14.05
CA ALA A 304 6.23 -47.33 14.31
C ALA A 304 7.13 -48.35 13.59
N PRO A 305 7.45 -49.52 14.20
CA PRO A 305 8.23 -50.55 13.55
C PRO A 305 7.60 -50.99 12.22
N ALA A 306 8.43 -51.17 11.19
CA ALA A 306 7.95 -51.59 9.88
C ALA A 306 7.26 -52.97 9.96
N PRO A 307 6.09 -53.17 9.33
CA PRO A 307 5.44 -54.47 9.28
C PRO A 307 6.27 -55.46 8.45
N PRO A 308 6.23 -56.77 8.77
CA PRO A 308 6.98 -57.79 8.04
C PRO A 308 6.48 -57.95 6.60
N ALA A 309 7.38 -58.33 5.70
CA ALA A 309 7.12 -58.42 4.26
C ALA A 309 6.02 -59.46 3.91
N PRO A 310 5.08 -59.15 3.00
CA PRO A 310 4.09 -60.12 2.52
C PRO A 310 4.72 -61.24 1.67
N GLY A 311 4.20 -62.46 1.82
CA GLY A 311 4.49 -63.57 0.90
C GLY A 311 3.75 -63.44 -0.45
N PRO A 312 4.11 -64.25 -1.46
CA PRO A 312 3.54 -64.14 -2.80
C PRO A 312 2.11 -64.68 -2.87
N GLY A 313 1.14 -63.85 -3.26
CA GLY A 313 -0.26 -64.28 -3.39
C GLY A 313 -1.17 -63.32 -4.15
N GLY A 314 -1.49 -63.66 -5.41
CA GLY A 314 -2.61 -63.11 -6.19
C GLY A 314 -2.36 -61.76 -6.90
N PRO A 315 -2.91 -61.57 -8.12
CA PRO A 315 -2.99 -60.24 -8.73
C PRO A 315 -4.11 -59.42 -8.06
N PRO A 316 -3.98 -58.07 -7.99
CA PRO A 316 -5.01 -57.22 -7.40
C PRO A 316 -6.29 -57.15 -8.26
N PRO A 317 -7.47 -56.90 -7.66
CA PRO A 317 -8.69 -56.64 -8.40
C PRO A 317 -8.59 -55.32 -9.19
N PRO A 318 -9.30 -55.18 -10.33
CA PRO A 318 -9.26 -53.96 -11.14
C PRO A 318 -9.91 -52.77 -10.41
N PRO A 319 -9.42 -51.54 -10.62
CA PRO A 319 -10.01 -50.34 -10.02
C PRO A 319 -11.40 -50.06 -10.61
N PRO A 320 -12.34 -49.49 -9.83
CA PRO A 320 -13.63 -49.05 -10.35
C PRO A 320 -13.46 -47.87 -11.32
N PRO A 321 -14.32 -47.74 -12.35
CA PRO A 321 -14.23 -46.65 -13.32
C PRO A 321 -14.57 -45.29 -12.67
N MET A 322 -13.80 -44.26 -13.05
CA MET A 322 -14.08 -42.89 -12.63
C MET A 322 -15.39 -42.37 -13.26
N PRO A 323 -16.24 -41.65 -12.51
CA PRO A 323 -17.43 -41.02 -13.07
C PRO A 323 -17.05 -39.85 -14.01
N PRO A 324 -17.75 -39.67 -15.16
CA PRO A 324 -17.45 -38.60 -16.11
C PRO A 324 -17.88 -37.22 -15.58
N ALA A 325 -17.04 -36.21 -15.80
CA ALA A 325 -17.30 -34.83 -15.39
C ALA A 325 -18.55 -34.26 -16.09
N SER A 326 -19.63 -34.12 -15.32
CA SER A 326 -20.93 -33.63 -15.80
C SER A 326 -21.08 -32.14 -15.48
N VAL A 327 -20.60 -31.32 -16.40
CA VAL A 327 -20.64 -29.85 -16.33
C VAL A 327 -22.09 -29.35 -16.41
N PHE A 328 -22.48 -28.50 -15.46
CA PHE A 328 -23.78 -27.79 -15.35
C PHE A 328 -25.06 -28.61 -15.65
N LYS A 329 -25.80 -28.96 -14.58
CA LYS A 329 -27.24 -29.18 -14.69
C LYS A 329 -27.96 -28.69 -13.45
N SER A 330 -28.95 -27.81 -13.65
CA SER A 330 -29.77 -27.25 -12.59
C SER A 330 -30.70 -28.31 -12.00
N GLU A 331 -30.88 -28.28 -10.67
CA GLU A 331 -31.94 -29.02 -9.99
C GLU A 331 -33.26 -28.24 -10.08
N ASP A 332 -34.35 -28.97 -10.29
CA ASP A 332 -35.73 -28.47 -10.40
C ASP A 332 -36.55 -29.15 -9.30
N ASP A 333 -36.66 -28.52 -8.12
CA ASP A 333 -37.54 -29.00 -7.05
C ASP A 333 -38.94 -28.41 -7.16
N SER A 334 -39.94 -29.28 -7.07
CA SER A 334 -41.35 -28.97 -7.28
C SER A 334 -42.14 -28.99 -5.97
N SER A 335 -41.96 -27.96 -5.13
CA SER A 335 -42.75 -27.76 -3.92
C SER A 335 -43.46 -26.39 -3.90
N LYS A 336 -44.69 -26.35 -3.35
CA LYS A 336 -45.65 -25.23 -3.48
C LYS A 336 -45.62 -24.32 -2.25
N GLY A 337 -45.62 -22.99 -2.40
CA GLY A 337 -45.88 -22.12 -1.23
C GLY A 337 -45.84 -20.60 -1.40
N SER A 338 -46.99 -19.98 -1.69
CA SER A 338 -47.28 -18.53 -1.50
C SER A 338 -46.51 -17.52 -2.37
N SER A 339 -46.87 -16.24 -2.24
CA SER A 339 -46.72 -15.23 -3.30
C SER A 339 -46.17 -13.88 -2.82
N SER A 340 -45.17 -13.34 -3.51
CA SER A 340 -44.94 -11.89 -3.60
C SER A 340 -44.43 -11.51 -4.99
N THR A 341 -44.94 -10.42 -5.56
CA THR A 341 -44.68 -10.00 -6.95
C THR A 341 -43.76 -8.80 -7.02
N GLY A 342 -42.61 -8.92 -7.69
CA GLY A 342 -41.77 -7.79 -8.08
C GLY A 342 -40.26 -8.03 -7.89
N GLY A 343 -39.58 -8.58 -8.90
CA GLY A 343 -38.13 -8.80 -8.87
C GLY A 343 -37.55 -9.27 -10.20
N MET A 344 -36.22 -9.14 -10.37
CA MET A 344 -35.48 -9.27 -11.65
C MET A 344 -35.70 -10.55 -12.48
N SER A 345 -36.23 -11.63 -11.90
CA SER A 345 -36.54 -12.88 -12.63
C SER A 345 -37.49 -12.66 -13.82
N ALA A 346 -38.41 -11.69 -13.72
CA ALA A 346 -39.27 -11.30 -14.83
C ALA A 346 -38.49 -10.80 -16.07
N VAL A 347 -37.36 -10.10 -15.87
CA VAL A 347 -36.55 -9.53 -16.96
C VAL A 347 -35.77 -10.60 -17.71
N PHE A 348 -35.18 -11.58 -16.99
CA PHE A 348 -34.55 -12.75 -17.61
C PHE A 348 -35.57 -13.65 -18.33
N SER A 349 -36.81 -13.71 -17.81
CA SER A 349 -37.93 -14.41 -18.48
C SER A 349 -38.40 -13.72 -19.76
N GLU A 350 -38.10 -12.43 -19.94
CA GLU A 350 -38.37 -11.66 -21.16
C GLU A 350 -37.29 -11.93 -22.24
N ILE A 351 -36.03 -12.02 -21.82
CA ILE A 351 -34.85 -12.20 -22.70
C ILE A 351 -34.89 -13.55 -23.44
N ASN A 352 -35.34 -14.63 -22.80
CA ASN A 352 -35.39 -15.96 -23.42
C ASN A 352 -36.52 -16.15 -24.47
N LYS A 353 -37.19 -15.09 -24.93
CA LYS A 353 -38.30 -15.15 -25.90
C LYS A 353 -37.88 -15.03 -27.38
N GLY A 354 -36.59 -14.80 -27.67
CA GLY A 354 -36.06 -14.74 -29.04
C GLY A 354 -36.69 -13.66 -29.93
N GLU A 355 -36.86 -13.94 -31.23
CA GLU A 355 -37.36 -12.99 -32.24
C GLU A 355 -38.76 -12.39 -31.90
N SER A 356 -39.55 -13.10 -31.08
CA SER A 356 -40.88 -12.67 -30.63
C SER A 356 -40.88 -11.41 -29.75
N VAL A 357 -39.72 -10.98 -29.22
CA VAL A 357 -39.58 -9.72 -28.43
C VAL A 357 -40.08 -8.49 -29.22
N THR A 358 -40.01 -8.52 -30.56
CA THR A 358 -40.51 -7.45 -31.43
C THR A 358 -42.02 -7.20 -31.34
N SER A 359 -42.79 -8.17 -30.83
CA SER A 359 -44.26 -8.08 -30.74
C SER A 359 -44.79 -7.13 -29.65
N GLY A 360 -43.98 -6.84 -28.62
CA GLY A 360 -44.35 -5.95 -27.50
C GLY A 360 -44.17 -4.45 -27.78
N LEU A 361 -43.58 -4.08 -28.92
CA LEU A 361 -43.29 -2.68 -29.25
C LEU A 361 -44.55 -1.96 -29.78
N ARG A 362 -44.86 -0.80 -29.21
CA ARG A 362 -45.95 0.07 -29.70
C ARG A 362 -45.68 0.43 -31.17
N LYS A 363 -46.57 -0.01 -32.06
CA LYS A 363 -46.54 0.39 -33.48
C LYS A 363 -46.77 1.90 -33.57
N VAL A 364 -45.79 2.61 -34.11
CA VAL A 364 -45.85 4.05 -34.43
C VAL A 364 -46.86 4.25 -35.55
N ASP A 365 -47.78 5.21 -35.39
CA ASP A 365 -48.84 5.39 -36.37
C ASP A 365 -48.35 6.21 -37.57
N LYS A 366 -49.02 6.05 -38.72
CA LYS A 366 -48.56 6.55 -40.02
C LYS A 366 -48.54 8.09 -40.10
N SER A 367 -49.27 8.75 -39.20
CA SER A 367 -49.27 10.20 -38.98
C SER A 367 -47.98 10.73 -38.33
N GLU A 368 -47.30 9.92 -37.51
CA GLU A 368 -46.06 10.28 -36.80
C GLU A 368 -44.81 10.11 -37.69
N MET A 369 -44.95 9.53 -38.89
CA MET A 369 -43.86 9.31 -39.84
C MET A 369 -43.58 10.56 -40.71
N THR A 370 -42.67 11.43 -40.27
CA THR A 370 -42.30 12.69 -40.94
C THR A 370 -41.82 12.57 -42.39
N HIS A 371 -41.40 11.39 -42.88
CA HIS A 371 -41.05 11.17 -44.29
C HIS A 371 -42.24 10.76 -45.19
N LYS A 372 -43.43 10.52 -44.61
CA LYS A 372 -44.63 10.01 -45.33
C LYS A 372 -45.84 10.95 -45.28
N ASN A 373 -45.76 12.06 -44.54
CA ASN A 373 -46.80 13.08 -44.49
C ASN A 373 -46.27 14.43 -45.02
N PRO A 374 -46.62 14.85 -46.25
CA PRO A 374 -46.12 16.10 -46.85
C PRO A 374 -46.49 17.38 -46.09
N GLU A 375 -47.62 17.41 -45.38
CA GLU A 375 -48.10 18.59 -44.65
C GLU A 375 -47.16 18.96 -43.49
N LEU A 376 -46.67 17.95 -42.75
CA LEU A 376 -45.69 18.13 -41.66
C LEU A 376 -44.33 18.65 -42.15
N ARG A 377 -44.09 18.68 -43.46
CA ARG A 377 -42.86 19.24 -44.07
C ARG A 377 -43.04 20.69 -44.53
N ARG A 378 -44.26 21.25 -44.50
CA ARG A 378 -44.57 22.61 -45.00
C ARG A 378 -44.67 23.69 -43.92
N GLN A 379 -44.73 23.33 -42.64
CA GLN A 379 -44.68 24.30 -41.54
C GLN A 379 -43.25 24.70 -41.18
N ALA A 380 -42.60 25.43 -42.09
CA ALA A 380 -41.40 26.21 -41.83
C ALA A 380 -41.69 27.68 -42.19
N PRO A 381 -41.43 28.67 -41.31
CA PRO A 381 -41.63 30.08 -41.63
C PRO A 381 -40.55 30.57 -42.61
N GLU A 382 -40.96 31.37 -43.61
CA GLU A 382 -40.06 31.90 -44.64
C GLU A 382 -39.51 33.30 -44.30
N SER A 383 -38.39 33.63 -44.96
CA SER A 383 -37.76 34.97 -45.06
C SER A 383 -37.06 35.50 -43.78
N SER A 384 -35.96 36.28 -43.86
CA SER A 384 -35.21 36.79 -45.02
C SER A 384 -33.70 36.99 -44.73
N ALA A 385 -32.91 37.05 -45.80
CA ALA A 385 -31.62 37.72 -45.99
C ALA A 385 -30.54 37.84 -44.86
N ALA A 386 -29.39 37.21 -45.14
CA ALA A 386 -28.01 37.68 -44.91
C ALA A 386 -27.32 37.60 -43.52
N ALA A 387 -25.98 37.55 -43.59
CA ALA A 387 -24.95 37.73 -42.54
C ALA A 387 -24.73 36.65 -41.44
N THR A 388 -23.71 35.81 -41.67
CA THR A 388 -22.67 35.34 -40.72
C THR A 388 -22.98 34.61 -39.40
N SER A 389 -22.33 33.44 -39.26
CA SER A 389 -21.81 32.79 -38.02
C SER A 389 -22.70 31.83 -37.20
N ALA A 390 -22.01 30.90 -36.53
CA ALA A 390 -22.45 29.89 -35.53
C ALA A 390 -23.49 28.82 -35.93
N LYS A 391 -23.14 27.53 -35.71
CA LYS A 391 -24.09 26.40 -35.64
C LYS A 391 -24.36 26.05 -34.16
N PRO A 392 -25.62 25.84 -33.73
CA PRO A 392 -25.91 25.31 -32.39
C PRO A 392 -25.48 23.85 -32.21
N ALA A 393 -25.08 23.49 -30.98
CA ALA A 393 -24.73 22.12 -30.60
C ALA A 393 -25.96 21.32 -30.12
N PRO A 394 -26.00 19.98 -30.27
CA PRO A 394 -27.10 19.15 -29.82
C PRO A 394 -27.23 19.11 -28.28
N PRO A 395 -28.44 18.84 -27.74
CA PRO A 395 -28.73 18.95 -26.31
C PRO A 395 -27.99 17.90 -25.46
N LYS A 396 -27.49 18.32 -24.30
CA LYS A 396 -26.83 17.44 -23.32
C LYS A 396 -27.88 16.55 -22.63
N LYS A 397 -27.56 15.26 -22.44
CA LYS A 397 -28.37 14.34 -21.61
C LYS A 397 -28.37 14.80 -20.13
N PRO A 398 -29.44 14.53 -19.35
CA PRO A 398 -29.49 14.87 -17.93
C PRO A 398 -28.36 14.24 -17.11
N ALA A 399 -27.84 14.97 -16.13
CA ALA A 399 -26.70 14.54 -15.31
C ALA A 399 -27.02 13.38 -14.34
N ALA A 400 -28.29 13.07 -14.10
CA ALA A 400 -28.77 12.11 -13.09
C ALA A 400 -28.43 10.63 -13.34
N LEU A 401 -27.72 10.31 -14.44
CA LEU A 401 -27.21 8.96 -14.76
C LEU A 401 -25.67 8.89 -14.75
N SER A 402 -24.98 9.92 -14.25
CA SER A 402 -23.53 9.95 -14.17
C SER A 402 -23.04 9.67 -12.75
N ASN A 403 -22.70 8.41 -12.45
CA ASN A 403 -21.99 8.01 -11.22
C ASN A 403 -20.51 8.48 -11.22
N LYS A 404 -20.28 9.76 -11.54
CA LYS A 404 -18.96 10.39 -11.41
C LYS A 404 -18.71 10.72 -9.95
N LYS A 405 -18.00 9.79 -9.29
CA LYS A 405 -17.25 10.00 -8.04
C LYS A 405 -16.59 11.40 -8.08
N PRO A 406 -16.66 12.21 -7.00
CA PRO A 406 -16.15 13.57 -7.03
C PRO A 406 -14.67 13.57 -7.40
N LYS A 407 -14.32 14.29 -8.47
CA LYS A 407 -12.94 14.40 -8.93
C LYS A 407 -12.13 15.18 -7.90
N LYS A 408 -10.92 14.70 -7.60
CA LYS A 408 -9.89 15.53 -6.97
C LYS A 408 -9.54 16.70 -7.91
N PRO A 409 -9.09 17.85 -7.40
CA PRO A 409 -8.56 18.91 -8.26
C PRO A 409 -7.33 18.42 -9.04
N ALA A 410 -7.09 19.02 -10.21
CA ALA A 410 -5.84 18.81 -10.93
C ALA A 410 -4.66 19.32 -10.09
N ARG A 411 -3.59 18.53 -10.01
CA ARG A 411 -2.47 18.75 -9.08
C ARG A 411 -1.15 18.57 -9.81
N LYS A 412 -0.29 19.59 -9.76
CA LYS A 412 1.10 19.58 -10.23
C LYS A 412 1.98 20.22 -9.17
N GLU A 413 2.72 19.41 -8.44
CA GLU A 413 3.66 19.88 -7.42
C GLU A 413 4.82 18.88 -7.24
N LEU A 414 5.93 19.38 -6.73
CA LEU A 414 7.07 18.58 -6.29
C LEU A 414 6.92 18.32 -4.80
N VAL A 415 6.77 17.05 -4.41
CA VAL A 415 6.77 16.61 -3.01
C VAL A 415 8.07 15.85 -2.76
N ASP A 416 8.89 16.37 -1.86
CA ASP A 416 10.26 15.91 -1.60
C ASP A 416 11.12 15.84 -2.88
N THR A 417 11.26 14.67 -3.50
CA THR A 417 11.92 14.47 -4.80
C THR A 417 10.99 13.93 -5.88
N LYS A 418 9.69 13.78 -5.63
CA LYS A 418 8.71 13.25 -6.59
C LYS A 418 7.83 14.37 -7.14
N TRP A 419 7.93 14.65 -8.44
CA TRP A 419 6.90 15.41 -9.16
C TRP A 419 5.64 14.56 -9.22
N ILE A 420 4.51 15.15 -8.82
CA ILE A 420 3.22 14.48 -8.81
C ILE A 420 2.24 15.28 -9.67
N VAL A 421 1.72 14.62 -10.72
CA VAL A 421 0.89 15.18 -11.79
C VAL A 421 -0.40 14.38 -11.85
N GLU A 422 -1.47 14.87 -11.22
CA GLU A 422 -2.69 14.08 -11.01
C GLU A 422 -3.96 14.78 -11.51
N ASN A 423 -4.93 14.00 -12.01
CA ASN A 423 -6.30 14.43 -12.33
C ASN A 423 -6.42 15.56 -13.39
N TYR A 424 -5.40 15.76 -14.23
CA TYR A 424 -5.49 16.69 -15.36
C TYR A 424 -6.42 16.16 -16.46
N GLU A 425 -7.19 17.05 -17.09
CA GLU A 425 -8.05 16.69 -18.22
C GLU A 425 -8.02 17.75 -19.33
N ASN A 426 -7.73 17.35 -20.58
CA ASN A 426 -7.68 18.24 -21.76
C ASN A 426 -6.58 19.33 -21.65
N ALA A 427 -5.46 19.00 -21.02
CA ALA A 427 -4.33 19.91 -20.79
C ALA A 427 -3.10 19.44 -21.58
N HIS A 428 -2.58 20.30 -22.44
CA HIS A 428 -1.55 19.95 -23.45
C HIS A 428 -0.26 20.78 -23.31
N ASP A 429 -0.18 21.58 -22.25
CA ASP A 429 0.86 22.57 -21.92
C ASP A 429 1.63 22.21 -20.64
N ILE A 430 1.53 20.97 -20.18
CA ILE A 430 2.14 20.49 -18.92
C ILE A 430 3.65 20.23 -19.12
N VAL A 431 4.45 21.29 -19.08
CA VAL A 431 5.91 21.20 -19.09
C VAL A 431 6.46 21.11 -17.66
N ILE A 432 7.40 20.20 -17.41
CA ILE A 432 8.09 20.00 -16.13
C ILE A 432 9.59 19.93 -16.39
N GLU A 433 10.38 20.67 -15.62
CA GLU A 433 11.84 20.59 -15.63
C GLU A 433 12.27 19.67 -14.50
N VAL A 434 13.12 18.67 -14.81
CA VAL A 434 13.40 17.53 -13.92
C VAL A 434 14.90 17.31 -13.71
N GLU A 435 15.28 17.07 -12.46
CA GLU A 435 16.66 16.81 -12.03
C GLU A 435 16.92 15.32 -11.78
N MET A 436 18.19 14.90 -11.84
CA MET A 436 18.57 13.47 -11.93
C MET A 436 18.21 12.63 -10.70
N ASN A 437 17.98 13.26 -9.56
CA ASN A 437 17.50 12.66 -8.30
C ASN A 437 15.96 12.64 -8.17
N GLN A 438 15.23 13.30 -9.08
CA GLN A 438 13.79 13.45 -9.00
C GLN A 438 13.07 12.30 -9.74
N GLY A 439 11.96 11.82 -9.19
CA GLY A 439 11.02 10.94 -9.89
C GLY A 439 9.82 11.71 -10.41
N VAL A 440 9.11 11.18 -11.41
CA VAL A 440 7.83 11.74 -11.88
C VAL A 440 6.72 10.70 -11.76
N PHE A 441 5.58 11.11 -11.20
CA PHE A 441 4.37 10.31 -11.08
C PHE A 441 3.22 11.01 -11.80
N ILE A 442 2.64 10.35 -12.81
CA ILE A 442 1.55 10.86 -13.62
C ILE A 442 0.34 9.95 -13.38
N ASP A 443 -0.74 10.46 -12.78
CA ASP A 443 -1.87 9.65 -12.32
C ASP A 443 -3.23 10.20 -12.79
N ARG A 444 -4.07 9.33 -13.34
CA ARG A 444 -5.47 9.63 -13.71
C ARG A 444 -5.63 10.84 -14.66
N CYS A 445 -4.61 11.15 -15.46
CA CYS A 445 -4.64 12.19 -16.47
C CYS A 445 -5.41 11.71 -17.71
N THR A 446 -6.33 12.53 -18.24
CA THR A 446 -7.18 12.18 -19.39
C THR A 446 -7.05 13.17 -20.54
N ASN A 447 -6.77 12.71 -21.76
CA ASN A 447 -6.59 13.56 -22.95
C ASN A 447 -5.56 14.68 -22.69
N CYS A 448 -4.32 14.32 -22.37
CA CYS A 448 -3.30 15.27 -21.91
C CYS A 448 -1.97 15.11 -22.65
N THR A 449 -1.16 16.17 -22.66
CA THR A 449 0.22 16.14 -23.19
C THR A 449 1.17 16.73 -22.15
N ILE A 450 2.19 15.95 -21.78
CA ILE A 450 3.13 16.23 -20.70
C ILE A 450 4.55 16.15 -21.26
N GLN A 451 5.40 17.15 -20.97
CA GLN A 451 6.80 17.18 -21.39
C GLN A 451 7.72 17.25 -20.18
N LEU A 452 8.64 16.29 -20.07
CA LEU A 452 9.61 16.15 -18.99
C LEU A 452 11.01 16.51 -19.51
N LYS A 453 11.46 17.73 -19.22
CA LYS A 453 12.71 18.30 -19.75
C LYS A 453 13.89 18.08 -18.83
N GLY A 454 15.01 17.62 -19.39
CA GLY A 454 16.27 17.42 -18.67
C GLY A 454 16.60 15.95 -18.43
N LYS A 455 16.76 15.55 -17.16
CA LYS A 455 17.04 14.16 -16.80
C LYS A 455 16.41 13.83 -15.45
N ALA A 456 15.49 12.89 -15.39
CA ALA A 456 14.93 12.38 -14.14
C ALA A 456 15.56 11.03 -13.74
N ASN A 457 15.18 10.51 -12.57
CA ASN A 457 15.51 9.15 -12.15
C ASN A 457 14.62 8.13 -12.89
N ALA A 458 13.30 8.23 -12.71
CA ALA A 458 12.28 7.36 -13.28
C ALA A 458 10.95 8.11 -13.51
N VAL A 459 10.08 7.57 -14.35
CA VAL A 459 8.73 8.11 -14.64
C VAL A 459 7.72 6.98 -14.54
N SER A 460 6.72 7.10 -13.67
CA SER A 460 5.64 6.10 -13.57
C SER A 460 4.29 6.74 -13.92
N ILE A 461 3.56 6.12 -14.85
CA ILE A 461 2.30 6.60 -15.42
C ILE A 461 1.20 5.60 -15.03
N ASN A 462 0.20 6.04 -14.26
CA ASN A 462 -0.84 5.19 -13.68
C ASN A 462 -2.27 5.66 -14.05
N GLU A 463 -3.17 4.72 -14.38
CA GLU A 463 -4.61 4.97 -14.59
C GLU A 463 -4.94 6.12 -15.59
N CYS A 464 -4.02 6.43 -16.51
CA CYS A 464 -4.18 7.52 -17.48
C CYS A 464 -4.91 7.07 -18.76
N SER A 465 -5.51 8.02 -19.48
CA SER A 465 -6.17 7.73 -20.75
C SER A 465 -5.94 8.82 -21.79
N LYS A 466 -5.58 8.47 -23.02
CA LYS A 466 -5.25 9.44 -24.09
C LYS A 466 -4.15 10.42 -23.67
N VAL A 467 -3.06 9.88 -23.13
CA VAL A 467 -1.93 10.67 -22.61
C VAL A 467 -0.72 10.58 -23.55
N GLY A 468 -0.15 11.74 -23.91
CA GLY A 468 1.15 11.85 -24.55
C GLY A 468 2.20 12.28 -23.53
N VAL A 469 3.30 11.54 -23.39
CA VAL A 469 4.42 11.88 -22.50
C VAL A 469 5.72 11.93 -23.30
N LEU A 470 6.34 13.11 -23.35
CA LEU A 470 7.64 13.36 -23.98
C LEU A 470 8.72 13.37 -22.89
N VAL A 471 9.73 12.50 -23.03
CA VAL A 471 10.76 12.23 -22.02
C VAL A 471 12.14 12.44 -22.63
N ASP A 472 12.96 13.27 -21.98
CA ASP A 472 14.37 13.44 -22.36
C ASP A 472 15.21 12.24 -21.90
N ASN A 473 15.78 12.26 -20.69
CA ASN A 473 16.69 11.22 -20.20
C ASN A 473 16.23 10.64 -18.86
N LEU A 474 16.44 9.33 -18.63
CA LEU A 474 16.18 8.67 -17.34
C LEU A 474 17.40 7.89 -16.84
N VAL A 475 17.45 7.64 -15.53
CA VAL A 475 18.48 6.80 -14.89
C VAL A 475 18.03 5.34 -14.83
N ALA A 476 16.74 5.09 -14.57
CA ALA A 476 16.17 3.75 -14.42
C ALA A 476 15.22 3.37 -15.57
N GLY A 477 14.04 3.98 -15.65
CA GLY A 477 13.06 3.60 -16.67
C GLY A 477 11.72 4.32 -16.62
N VAL A 478 10.84 3.97 -17.56
CA VAL A 478 9.43 4.37 -17.60
C VAL A 478 8.54 3.20 -17.21
N ASP A 479 7.62 3.38 -16.26
CA ASP A 479 6.57 2.42 -15.94
C ASP A 479 5.21 2.91 -16.44
N VAL A 480 4.44 2.03 -17.06
CA VAL A 480 3.09 2.31 -17.57
C VAL A 480 2.12 1.29 -17.01
N ILE A 481 1.18 1.74 -16.17
CA ILE A 481 0.30 0.87 -15.39
C ILE A 481 -1.16 1.28 -15.62
N LYS A 482 -2.00 0.34 -16.06
CA LYS A 482 -3.47 0.53 -16.22
C LYS A 482 -3.84 1.73 -17.10
N CYS A 483 -3.04 2.02 -18.12
CA CYS A 483 -3.24 3.14 -19.03
C CYS A 483 -3.97 2.73 -20.32
N SER A 484 -4.67 3.67 -20.97
CA SER A 484 -5.47 3.38 -22.18
C SER A 484 -5.35 4.46 -23.26
N GLY A 485 -4.78 4.12 -24.41
CA GLY A 485 -4.42 5.09 -25.43
C GLY A 485 -3.27 5.96 -24.96
N PHE A 486 -2.03 5.50 -25.05
CA PHE A 486 -0.88 6.25 -24.54
C PHE A 486 0.24 6.34 -25.60
N GLY A 487 0.80 7.54 -25.72
CA GLY A 487 1.98 7.82 -26.54
C GLY A 487 3.15 8.21 -25.65
N ILE A 488 4.26 7.48 -25.72
CA ILE A 488 5.51 7.83 -25.01
C ILE A 488 6.57 8.07 -26.07
N GLN A 489 7.20 9.25 -26.04
CA GLN A 489 8.32 9.57 -26.92
C GLN A 489 9.56 9.84 -26.09
N ILE A 490 10.64 9.13 -26.40
CA ILE A 490 11.95 9.27 -25.77
C ILE A 490 12.87 10.02 -26.75
N THR A 491 13.62 11.01 -26.27
CA THR A 491 14.58 11.80 -27.08
C THR A 491 16.03 11.64 -26.63
N GLY A 492 16.26 11.38 -25.35
CA GLY A 492 17.57 11.05 -24.75
C GLY A 492 17.71 9.56 -24.50
N LYS A 493 18.42 9.14 -23.44
CA LYS A 493 18.56 7.73 -23.07
C LYS A 493 17.60 7.30 -21.97
N VAL A 494 16.95 6.15 -22.17
CA VAL A 494 16.17 5.39 -21.18
C VAL A 494 16.63 3.92 -21.22
N PRO A 495 17.00 3.29 -20.09
CA PRO A 495 17.44 1.87 -20.07
C PRO A 495 16.30 0.84 -20.17
N THR A 496 15.16 1.12 -19.54
CA THR A 496 14.08 0.14 -19.37
C THR A 496 12.71 0.79 -19.52
N VAL A 497 11.75 0.05 -20.10
CA VAL A 497 10.33 0.43 -20.13
C VAL A 497 9.49 -0.76 -19.65
N THR A 498 8.63 -0.56 -18.65
CA THR A 498 7.66 -1.55 -18.19
C THR A 498 6.25 -1.11 -18.56
N ILE A 499 5.43 -2.04 -19.06
CA ILE A 499 4.04 -1.78 -19.48
C ILE A 499 3.16 -2.91 -18.95
N ASP A 500 2.33 -2.60 -17.96
CA ASP A 500 1.44 -3.54 -17.28
C ASP A 500 -0.03 -3.10 -17.36
N GLN A 501 -0.93 -4.07 -17.57
CA GLN A 501 -2.39 -3.88 -17.57
C GLN A 501 -2.90 -2.75 -18.50
N SER A 502 -2.15 -2.40 -19.55
CA SER A 502 -2.36 -1.19 -20.36
C SER A 502 -2.71 -1.50 -21.82
N ASN A 503 -3.41 -0.61 -22.51
CA ASN A 503 -3.79 -0.83 -23.91
C ASN A 503 -3.69 0.41 -24.82
N ASP A 504 -3.73 0.16 -26.13
CA ASP A 504 -3.58 1.14 -27.21
C ASP A 504 -2.30 1.99 -27.05
N GLY A 505 -1.16 1.32 -26.97
CA GLY A 505 0.15 1.90 -26.65
C GLY A 505 1.02 2.21 -27.87
N GLN A 506 1.71 3.34 -27.85
CA GLN A 506 2.64 3.79 -28.88
C GLN A 506 3.94 4.28 -28.22
N LEU A 507 5.03 3.53 -28.36
CA LEU A 507 6.34 3.84 -27.78
C LEU A 507 7.33 4.24 -28.88
N TYR A 508 7.79 5.49 -28.88
CA TYR A 508 8.82 5.98 -29.80
C TYR A 508 10.17 6.02 -29.08
N LEU A 509 11.12 5.24 -29.56
CA LEU A 509 12.49 5.18 -29.04
C LEU A 509 13.37 6.24 -29.72
N SER A 510 14.32 6.81 -28.99
CA SER A 510 15.42 7.57 -29.60
C SER A 510 16.50 6.62 -30.13
N SER A 511 17.40 7.14 -30.98
CA SER A 511 18.62 6.44 -31.41
C SER A 511 19.55 6.08 -30.23
N ALA A 512 19.36 6.71 -29.07
CA ALA A 512 20.12 6.45 -27.84
C ALA A 512 19.46 5.44 -26.89
N SER A 513 18.23 4.97 -27.22
CA SER A 513 17.43 4.02 -26.42
C SER A 513 16.96 2.80 -27.23
N VAL A 514 17.58 2.52 -28.39
CA VAL A 514 17.31 1.31 -29.18
C VAL A 514 17.77 0.01 -28.50
N ASP A 515 18.58 0.14 -27.45
CA ASP A 515 19.06 -0.91 -26.55
C ASP A 515 18.22 -1.03 -25.26
N ALA A 516 17.06 -0.36 -25.17
CA ALA A 516 16.21 -0.41 -23.99
C ALA A 516 15.50 -1.77 -23.84
N GLU A 517 15.48 -2.31 -22.61
CA GLU A 517 14.71 -3.51 -22.28
C GLU A 517 13.23 -3.16 -22.09
N ILE A 518 12.35 -3.80 -22.84
CA ILE A 518 10.90 -3.51 -22.84
C ILE A 518 10.14 -4.73 -22.30
N TYR A 519 9.51 -4.56 -21.15
CA TYR A 519 8.75 -5.61 -20.46
C TYR A 519 7.24 -5.33 -20.57
N THR A 520 6.48 -6.34 -20.98
CA THR A 520 5.02 -6.23 -21.18
C THR A 520 4.27 -7.31 -20.40
N ALA A 521 3.27 -6.89 -19.61
CA ALA A 521 2.34 -7.76 -18.91
C ALA A 521 0.90 -7.31 -19.14
N GLN A 522 -0.02 -8.26 -19.37
CA GLN A 522 -1.47 -8.01 -19.56
C GLN A 522 -1.79 -6.81 -20.48
N THR A 523 -1.03 -6.65 -21.56
CA THR A 523 -1.00 -5.45 -22.42
C THR A 523 -1.40 -5.78 -23.84
N SER A 524 -2.18 -4.91 -24.50
CA SER A 524 -2.73 -5.12 -25.84
C SER A 524 -2.71 -3.87 -26.72
N GLY A 525 -2.54 -4.04 -28.03
CA GLY A 525 -2.45 -2.94 -28.99
C GLY A 525 -1.21 -2.05 -28.77
N LEU A 526 -0.05 -2.64 -28.48
CA LEU A 526 1.21 -1.92 -28.24
C LEU A 526 2.13 -2.00 -29.46
N ASN A 527 2.49 -0.84 -30.01
CA ASN A 527 3.46 -0.72 -31.08
C ASN A 527 4.72 0.03 -30.61
N ILE A 528 5.89 -0.51 -30.97
CA ILE A 528 7.21 0.08 -30.73
C ILE A 528 7.69 0.70 -32.05
N ASN A 529 7.94 2.01 -32.05
CA ASN A 529 8.45 2.77 -33.16
C ASN A 529 9.97 2.90 -33.00
N ILE A 530 10.71 2.12 -33.79
CA ILE A 530 12.17 2.08 -33.79
C ILE A 530 12.68 3.10 -34.83
N PRO A 531 13.54 4.06 -34.46
CA PRO A 531 13.99 5.10 -35.38
C PRO A 531 14.86 4.50 -36.51
N ARG A 532 14.64 4.99 -37.73
CA ARG A 532 15.51 4.76 -38.90
C ARG A 532 16.29 6.02 -39.24
N ASP A 533 15.58 7.15 -39.27
CA ASP A 533 16.15 8.50 -39.31
C ASP A 533 15.32 9.40 -38.38
N GLU A 534 15.78 9.53 -37.15
CA GLU A 534 15.16 10.35 -36.11
C GLU A 534 15.11 11.84 -36.47
N ALA A 535 16.03 12.32 -37.33
CA ALA A 535 16.06 13.72 -37.77
C ALA A 535 15.05 14.03 -38.88
N GLN A 536 14.65 13.02 -39.67
CA GLN A 536 13.54 13.10 -40.63
C GLN A 536 12.20 12.61 -40.06
N GLY A 537 12.21 11.95 -38.89
CA GLY A 537 11.02 11.34 -38.29
C GLY A 537 10.60 10.03 -38.95
N ASP A 538 11.50 9.30 -39.61
CA ASP A 538 11.23 7.95 -40.14
C ASP A 538 11.43 6.91 -39.03
N TYR A 539 10.36 6.19 -38.71
CA TYR A 539 10.32 5.11 -37.72
C TYR A 539 9.81 3.83 -38.38
N LYS A 540 10.42 2.69 -38.03
CA LYS A 540 9.79 1.38 -38.22
C LYS A 540 8.82 1.15 -37.06
N GLU A 541 7.52 1.23 -37.32
CA GLU A 541 6.51 0.69 -36.42
C GLU A 541 6.64 -0.85 -36.36
N VAL A 542 6.65 -1.40 -35.16
CA VAL A 542 6.75 -2.85 -34.89
C VAL A 542 5.69 -3.20 -33.83
N PRO A 543 4.67 -4.00 -34.16
CA PRO A 543 3.69 -4.46 -33.16
C PRO A 543 4.35 -5.43 -32.18
N VAL A 544 4.03 -5.32 -30.89
CA VAL A 544 4.44 -6.30 -29.89
C VAL A 544 3.52 -7.52 -29.97
N PRO A 545 4.03 -8.75 -30.10
CA PRO A 545 3.19 -9.94 -30.21
C PRO A 545 2.38 -10.23 -28.94
N GLU A 546 1.05 -10.13 -29.04
CA GLU A 546 0.12 -10.34 -27.93
C GLU A 546 -0.29 -11.82 -27.74
N GLN A 547 -0.24 -12.62 -28.80
CA GLN A 547 -0.70 -14.00 -28.77
C GLN A 547 0.46 -14.98 -28.58
N MET A 548 0.35 -15.81 -27.54
CA MET A 548 1.21 -16.96 -27.30
C MET A 548 0.50 -18.27 -27.61
N VAL A 549 1.26 -19.28 -28.02
CA VAL A 549 0.83 -20.67 -28.15
C VAL A 549 1.58 -21.51 -27.14
N HIS A 550 0.84 -22.18 -26.27
CA HIS A 550 1.38 -23.08 -25.25
C HIS A 550 1.16 -24.53 -25.68
N ARG A 551 2.20 -25.36 -25.61
CA ARG A 551 2.19 -26.78 -26.02
C ARG A 551 2.80 -27.64 -24.92
N VAL A 552 2.14 -28.73 -24.55
CA VAL A 552 2.76 -29.73 -23.66
C VAL A 552 3.58 -30.71 -24.50
N VAL A 553 4.90 -30.68 -24.36
CA VAL A 553 5.85 -31.51 -25.12
C VAL A 553 6.70 -32.30 -24.12
N ASN A 554 6.65 -33.63 -24.20
CA ASN A 554 7.35 -34.55 -23.29
C ASN A 554 7.07 -34.27 -21.79
N GLY A 555 5.86 -33.79 -21.47
CA GLY A 555 5.44 -33.42 -20.11
C GLY A 555 5.78 -31.98 -19.69
N ASN A 556 6.60 -31.26 -20.44
CA ASN A 556 6.96 -29.87 -20.18
C ASN A 556 6.06 -28.89 -20.95
N LEU A 557 5.78 -27.72 -20.37
CA LEU A 557 5.07 -26.65 -21.07
C LEU A 557 6.04 -25.79 -21.87
N VAL A 558 5.97 -25.89 -23.20
CA VAL A 558 6.67 -25.01 -24.15
C VAL A 558 5.75 -23.85 -24.51
N THR A 559 6.28 -22.64 -24.54
CA THR A 559 5.53 -21.44 -24.95
C THR A 559 6.25 -20.77 -26.12
N GLU A 560 5.51 -20.54 -27.19
CA GLU A 560 5.98 -19.93 -28.44
C GLU A 560 5.16 -18.65 -28.69
N ILE A 561 5.77 -17.64 -29.30
CA ILE A 561 5.04 -16.44 -29.77
C ILE A 561 4.37 -16.78 -31.10
N VAL A 562 3.14 -16.29 -31.32
CA VAL A 562 2.48 -16.40 -32.63
C VAL A 562 2.99 -15.31 -33.56
N GLU A 563 4.08 -15.62 -34.26
CA GLU A 563 4.53 -14.85 -35.41
C GLU A 563 3.44 -14.83 -36.48
N HIS A 564 2.84 -13.65 -36.66
CA HIS A 564 2.09 -13.31 -37.87
C HIS A 564 3.12 -12.80 -38.89
N ALA A 565 3.13 -13.35 -40.10
CA ALA A 565 4.19 -13.09 -41.06
C ALA A 565 4.03 -11.70 -41.73
N ASP A 566 5.06 -10.86 -41.55
CA ASP A 566 5.30 -9.60 -42.27
C ASP A 566 6.41 -9.78 -43.34
#